data_AF-A0A0G4QE02-F1
#
_entry.id   AF-A0A0G4QE02-F1
#
_cell.length_a   1.000
_cell.length_b   1.000
_cell.length_c   1.000
_cell.angle_alpha   90.00
_cell.angle_beta   90.00
_cell.angle_gamma   90.00
#
_symmetry.space_group_name_H-M   'P 1'
#
loop_
_entity.id
_entity.type
_entity.pdbx_description
1 polymer ?
#
loop_
_entity_poly.entity_id
_entity_poly.type
_entity_poly.pdbx_seq_one_letter_code
_entity_poly.pdbx_strand_id
1 'polypeptide(L)' 'MRARLSGALIGQKAKRGIFITTSGYSAQAIDFAKSVEGLVLIDGNRLVNLMMDNEIGVSSQIVKLPKLDMDYFE' A
#
# COMPACT_ATOMS: atom_id res chain seq x y z
N MET A 1 6.70 -13.52 4.93
CA MET A 1 7.83 -12.86 5.62
C MET A 1 7.67 -13.02 7.13
N ARG A 2 8.50 -13.84 7.81
CA ARG A 2 8.52 -13.89 9.29
C ARG A 2 9.36 -12.71 9.78
N ALA A 3 8.74 -11.58 10.08
CA ALA A 3 9.44 -10.36 10.46
C ALA A 3 9.74 -10.35 11.97
N ARG A 4 11.02 -10.22 12.36
CA ARG A 4 11.43 -9.78 13.70
C ARG A 4 11.25 -8.26 13.78
N LEU A 5 10.00 -7.82 13.97
CA LEU A 5 9.60 -6.40 14.01
C LEU A 5 10.10 -5.65 15.26
N SER A 6 10.31 -6.36 16.36
CA SER A 6 10.60 -5.77 17.68
C SER A 6 11.99 -5.13 17.79
N GLY A 7 12.99 -5.63 17.04
CA GLY A 7 14.37 -5.17 17.18
C GLY A 7 14.63 -3.73 16.72
N ALA A 8 13.95 -3.28 15.66
CA ALA A 8 14.21 -1.98 15.03
C ALA A 8 13.58 -0.80 15.80
N LEU A 9 12.40 -1.00 16.40
CA LEU A 9 11.67 0.04 17.14
C LEU A 9 12.26 0.28 18.54
N ILE A 10 12.65 -0.79 19.23
CA ILE A 10 13.14 -0.73 20.61
C ILE A 10 14.52 -0.05 20.68
N GLY A 11 15.36 -0.22 19.65
CA GLY A 11 16.71 0.37 19.60
C GLY A 11 16.75 1.90 19.45
N GLN A 12 15.69 2.53 18.93
CA GLN A 12 15.69 3.97 18.61
C GLN A 12 14.79 4.85 19.51
N LYS A 13 14.12 4.30 20.53
CA LYS A 13 13.09 5.04 21.32
C LYS A 13 12.02 5.72 20.46
N ALA A 14 11.74 5.17 19.28
CA ALA A 14 10.79 5.77 18.34
C ALA A 14 9.35 5.59 18.86
N LYS A 15 8.59 6.68 18.96
CA LYS A 15 7.16 6.66 19.38
C LYS A 15 6.21 6.22 18.28
N ARG A 16 6.66 6.18 17.02
CA ARG A 16 5.89 5.77 15.84
C ARG A 16 6.80 5.03 14.87
N GLY A 17 6.26 4.03 14.19
CA GLY A 17 6.99 3.28 13.16
C GLY A 17 6.07 2.89 12.01
N ILE A 18 6.65 2.83 10.82
CA ILE A 18 5.95 2.36 9.62
C ILE A 18 6.72 1.17 9.08
N PHE A 19 6.02 0.07 8.81
CA PHE A 19 6.56 -1.03 8.03
C PHE A 19 5.86 -1.08 6.68
N ILE A 20 6.67 -1.21 5.63
CA ILE A 20 6.22 -1.26 4.24
C ILE A 20 6.66 -2.60 3.65
N THR A 21 5.77 -3.25 2.90
CA THR A 21 6.09 -4.43 2.09
C THR A 21 5.31 -4.38 0.78
N THR A 22 5.83 -5.02 -0.26
CA THR A 22 5.12 -5.22 -1.53
C THR A 22 4.18 -6.43 -1.49
N SER A 23 4.18 -7.19 -0.39
CA SER A 23 3.34 -8.38 -0.18
C SER A 23 2.28 -8.13 0.89
N GLY A 24 1.54 -9.17 1.27
CA GLY A 24 0.61 -9.11 2.42
C GLY A 24 1.28 -9.44 3.75
N TYR A 25 0.66 -9.00 4.85
CA TYR A 25 1.01 -9.44 6.20
C TYR A 25 0.21 -10.69 6.60
N SER A 26 0.79 -11.54 7.45
CA SER A 26 0.01 -12.61 8.09
C SER A 26 -0.91 -12.03 9.17
N ALA A 27 -1.98 -12.76 9.52
CA ALA A 27 -2.90 -12.36 10.59
C ALA A 27 -2.16 -12.06 11.91
N GLN A 28 -1.20 -12.91 12.29
CA GLN A 28 -0.42 -12.71 13.52
C GLN A 28 0.40 -11.41 13.49
N ALA A 29 0.93 -11.02 12.33
CA ALA A 29 1.69 -9.77 12.20
C ALA A 29 0.78 -8.55 12.30
N ILE A 30 -0.44 -8.63 11.74
CA ILE A 30 -1.47 -7.59 11.85
C ILE A 30 -1.90 -7.44 13.31
N ASP A 31 -2.15 -8.54 14.02
CA ASP A 31 -2.59 -8.51 15.41
C ASP A 31 -1.47 -8.02 16.34
N PHE A 32 -0.22 -8.40 16.09
CA PHE A 32 0.93 -7.81 16.78
C PHE A 32 0.97 -6.29 16.57
N ALA A 33 0.79 -5.80 15.35
CA ALA A 33 0.84 -4.37 15.09
C ALA A 33 -0.25 -3.56 15.81
N LYS A 34 -1.46 -4.12 15.95
CA LYS A 34 -2.54 -3.49 16.74
C LYS A 34 -2.19 -3.32 18.22
N SER A 35 -1.36 -4.21 18.77
CA SER A 35 -0.92 -4.14 20.18
C SER A 35 0.19 -3.11 20.43
N VAL A 36 0.84 -2.61 19.37
CA VAL A 36 1.95 -1.65 19.47
C VAL A 36 1.44 -0.27 19.10
N GLU A 37 1.40 0.63 20.08
CA GLU A 37 1.00 2.02 19.85
C GLU A 37 1.95 2.71 18.86
N GLY A 38 1.37 3.42 17.88
CA GLY A 38 2.12 4.17 16.88
C GLY A 38 2.73 3.31 15.76
N LEU A 39 2.43 2.01 15.68
CA LEU A 39 2.87 1.15 14.60
C LEU A 39 1.85 1.12 13.45
N VAL A 40 2.31 1.44 12.24
CA VAL A 40 1.50 1.42 11.02
C VAL A 40 2.05 0.39 10.05
N LEU A 41 1.17 -0.42 9.47
CA LEU A 41 1.47 -1.34 8.39
C LEU A 41 1.00 -0.77 7.04
N ILE A 42 1.86 -0.86 6.03
CA ILE A 42 1.55 -0.56 4.63
C ILE A 42 1.90 -1.79 3.81
N ASP A 43 0.87 -2.50 3.35
CA ASP A 43 1.02 -3.64 2.46
C ASP A 43 1.07 -3.20 0.99
N GLY A 44 1.23 -4.16 0.07
CA GLY A 44 1.37 -3.87 -1.35
C GLY A 44 0.17 -3.11 -1.94
N ASN A 45 -1.06 -3.47 -1.55
CA ASN A 45 -2.25 -2.80 -2.06
C ASN A 45 -2.33 -1.34 -1.57
N ARG A 46 -2.11 -1.12 -0.27
CA ARG A 46 -2.09 0.24 0.28
C ARG A 46 -0.95 1.06 -0.30
N LEU A 47 0.22 0.45 -0.50
CA LEU A 47 1.37 1.10 -1.14
C LEU A 47 1.03 1.55 -2.56
N VAL A 48 0.43 0.68 -3.38
CA VAL A 48 0.05 1.00 -4.76
C VAL A 48 -1.02 2.10 -4.81
N ASN A 49 -2.02 2.06 -3.91
CA ASN A 49 -3.00 3.14 -3.84
C ASN A 49 -2.34 4.48 -3.49
N LEU A 50 -1.43 4.51 -2.51
CA LEU A 50 -0.67 5.72 -2.20
C LEU A 50 0.19 6.20 -3.37
N MET A 51 0.81 5.27 -4.12
CA MET A 51 1.57 5.59 -5.33
C MET A 51 0.68 6.22 -6.41
N MET A 52 -0.53 5.71 -6.62
CA MET A 52 -1.48 6.28 -7.57
C MET A 52 -2.00 7.65 -7.12
N ASP A 53 -2.46 7.77 -5.87
CA ASP A 53 -3.03 9.00 -5.30
C ASP A 53 -2.03 10.17 -5.32
N ASN A 54 -0.73 9.87 -5.21
CA ASN A 54 0.34 10.87 -5.18
C ASN A 54 1.19 10.90 -6.45
N GLU A 55 0.82 10.13 -7.48
CA GLU A 55 1.55 10.01 -8.75
C GLU A 55 3.05 9.66 -8.61
N ILE A 56 3.40 8.84 -7.62
CA ILE A 56 4.78 8.42 -7.34
C ILE A 56 5.07 7.06 -7.98
N GLY A 57 6.08 6.99 -8.86
CA GLY A 57 6.53 5.73 -9.45
C GLY A 57 5.52 5.07 -10.39
N VAL A 58 4.54 5.85 -10.85
CA VAL A 58 3.53 5.46 -11.83
C VAL A 58 3.63 6.36 -13.05
N SER A 59 3.15 5.89 -14.20
CA SER A 59 2.94 6.70 -15.39
C SER A 59 1.48 6.62 -15.79
N SER A 60 0.89 7.75 -16.15
CA SER A 60 -0.47 7.83 -16.68
C SER A 60 -0.42 7.79 -18.21
N GLN A 61 -1.44 7.18 -18.81
CA GLN A 61 -1.65 7.19 -20.26
C GLN A 61 -3.09 7.56 -20.57
N ILE A 62 -3.27 8.40 -21.59
CA ILE A 62 -4.60 8.72 -22.11
C ILE A 62 -5.09 7.55 -22.93
N VAL A 63 -6.15 6.89 -22.46
CA VAL A 63 -6.82 5.82 -23.22
C VAL A 63 -8.01 6.41 -23.97
N LYS A 64 -8.03 6.23 -25.29
CA LYS A 64 -9.22 6.51 -26.10
C LYS A 64 -10.23 5.38 -25.86
N LEU A 65 -11.39 5.71 -25.32
CA LEU A 65 -12.51 4.77 -25.19
C LEU A 65 -13.51 5.04 -26.33
N PRO A 66 -13.45 4.29 -27.45
CA PRO A 66 -14.39 4.47 -28.54
C PRO A 66 -15.81 4.12 -28.09
N LYS A 67 -16.79 4.86 -28.60
CA LYS A 67 -18.21 4.56 -28.44
C LYS A 67 -18.78 4.18 -29.80
N LEU A 68 -19.72 3.25 -29.79
CA LEU A 68 -20.46 2.91 -31.00
C LEU A 68 -21.31 4.12 -31.41
N ASP A 69 -21.11 4.55 -32.65
CA ASP A 69 -21.97 5.54 -33.28
C ASP A 69 -23.15 4.79 -33.92
N MET A 70 -24.36 5.02 -33.39
CA MET A 70 -25.56 4.35 -33.86
C MET A 70 -26.06 4.95 -35.18
N ASP A 71 -25.78 6.24 -35.43
CA ASP A 71 -26.29 6.97 -36.60
C ASP A 71 -25.48 6.65 -37.87
N TYR A 72 -24.28 6.09 -37.72
CA TYR A 72 -23.43 5.68 -38.84
C TYR A 72 -23.96 4.48 -39.63
N PHE A 73 -24.84 3.66 -39.03
CA PHE A 73 -25.35 2.42 -39.63
C PHE A 73 -26.79 2.51 -40.13
N GLU A 74 -27.43 3.68 -40.07
CA GLU A 74 -28.74 4.00 -40.67
C GLU A 74 -28.59 4.65 -42.05
#